data_AF-A0A1N6K7D0-F1
#
_entry.id   AF-A0A1N6K7D0-F1
#
_cell.length_a   1.000
_cell.length_b   1.000
_cell.length_c   1.000
_cell.angle_alpha   90.00
_cell.angle_beta   90.00
_cell.angle_gamma   90.00
#
_symmetry.space_group_name_H-M   'P 1'
#
loop_
_entity.id
_entity.type
_entity.pdbx_description
1 polymer ?
#
loop_
_entity_poly.entity_id
_entity_poly.type
_entity_poly.pdbx_seq_one_letter_code
_entity_poly.pdbx_strand_id
1 'polypeptide(L)'
;MKKSTLLRHYLPCIYFIALAIAIQIGGAAINFLSLILVLIFGTLLFFKSEVARMAVGGIVLFAAIYFSLALADEANDVVSAGKDSTTLVLVGGFFITVTFLMSILLIIPLNLPKRVPLYNRR
;
A
#
# COMPACT_ATOMS: atom_id res chain seq x y z
N MET A 1 6.91 24.01 -3.24
CA MET A 1 6.19 22.79 -3.70
C MET A 1 4.72 22.93 -3.34
N LYS A 2 3.77 22.71 -4.26
CA LYS A 2 2.33 22.74 -3.94
C LYS A 2 2.05 21.65 -2.89
N LYS A 3 1.41 22.00 -1.75
CA LYS A 3 1.12 21.07 -0.63
C LYS A 3 0.47 19.75 -1.09
N SER A 4 -0.32 19.79 -2.17
CA SER A 4 -0.97 18.63 -2.80
C SER A 4 -0.01 17.53 -3.28
N THR A 5 1.15 17.88 -3.85
CA THR A 5 2.12 16.86 -4.34
C THR A 5 2.90 16.19 -3.22
N LEU A 6 3.07 16.84 -2.06
CA LEU A 6 3.65 16.20 -0.88
C LEU A 6 2.67 15.18 -0.29
N LEU A 7 1.39 15.54 -0.19
CA LEU A 7 0.36 14.68 0.38
C LEU A 7 0.17 13.38 -0.43
N ARG A 8 0.16 13.47 -1.77
CA ARG A 8 0.12 12.30 -2.68
C ARG A 8 1.34 11.38 -2.58
N HIS A 9 2.43 11.86 -2.00
CA HIS A 9 3.62 11.05 -1.78
C HIS A 9 3.63 10.36 -0.43
N TYR A 10 3.48 11.14 0.63
CA TYR A 10 3.64 10.63 1.99
C TYR A 10 2.42 9.83 2.47
N LEU A 11 1.20 10.19 2.04
CA LEU A 11 -0.02 9.51 2.48
C LEU A 11 -0.01 8.00 2.19
N PRO A 12 0.22 7.53 0.94
CA PRO A 12 0.24 6.10 0.68
C PRO A 12 1.41 5.40 1.39
N CYS A 13 2.61 6.01 1.41
CA CYS A 13 3.76 5.40 2.09
C CYS A 13 3.51 5.22 3.60
N ILE A 14 2.97 6.24 4.27
CA ILE A 14 2.63 6.17 5.71
C ILE A 14 1.54 5.12 5.94
N TYR A 15 0.51 5.09 5.09
CA TYR A 15 -0.55 4.09 5.17
C TYR A 15 0.01 2.66 5.10
N PHE A 16 0.85 2.36 4.11
CA PHE A 16 1.40 1.02 3.96
C PHE A 16 2.38 0.62 5.07
N ILE A 17 3.13 1.57 5.63
CA ILE A 17 3.95 1.32 6.83
C ILE A 17 3.05 1.00 8.02
N ALA A 18 2.01 1.80 8.27
CA ALA A 18 1.08 1.58 9.37
C ALA A 18 0.34 0.24 9.22
N LEU A 19 -0.09 -0.11 8.00
CA LEU A 19 -0.71 -1.38 7.70
C LEU A 19 0.24 -2.56 7.97
N ALA A 20 1.49 -2.45 7.52
CA ALA A 20 2.49 -3.49 7.75
C ALA A 20 2.81 -3.67 9.26
N ILE A 21 2.88 -2.58 10.02
CA ILE A 21 3.02 -2.62 11.48
C ILE A 21 1.80 -3.28 12.12
N ALA A 22 0.58 -2.93 11.69
CA ALA A 22 -0.65 -3.53 12.22
C ALA A 22 -0.70 -5.05 11.98
N ILE A 23 -0.29 -5.50 10.78
CA ILE A 23 -0.18 -6.93 10.45
C ILE A 23 0.87 -7.60 11.34
N GLN A 24 2.00 -6.94 11.60
CA GLN A 24 3.06 -7.50 12.45
C GLN A 24 2.63 -7.62 13.91
N ILE A 25 1.87 -6.67 14.45
CA ILE A 25 1.38 -6.69 15.83
C ILE A 25 0.21 -7.68 15.99
N GLY A 26 -0.64 -7.82 14.97
CA GLY A 26 -1.76 -8.76 15.00
C GLY A 26 -1.37 -10.22 14.78
N GLY A 27 -0.15 -10.49 14.31
CA GLY A 27 0.37 -11.84 14.11
C GLY A 27 1.04 -12.41 15.36
N ALA A 28 0.84 -13.70 15.64
CA ALA A 28 1.50 -14.40 16.75
C ALA A 28 3.01 -14.61 16.54
N ALA A 29 3.52 -14.40 15.32
CA ALA A 29 4.91 -14.60 14.94
C ALA A 29 5.45 -13.43 14.09
N ILE A 30 6.78 -13.32 14.01
CA ILE A 30 7.44 -12.36 13.11
C ILE A 30 7.04 -12.69 11.67
N ASN A 31 6.35 -11.75 11.03
CA ASN A 31 5.87 -11.90 9.67
C ASN A 31 6.87 -11.20 8.75
N PHE A 32 7.78 -11.98 8.16
CA PHE A 32 8.81 -11.48 7.26
C PHE A 32 8.25 -10.65 6.09
N LEU A 33 7.04 -10.96 5.61
CA LEU A 33 6.36 -10.18 4.59
C LEU A 33 6.14 -8.73 5.07
N SER A 34 5.63 -8.57 6.29
CA SER A 34 5.35 -7.25 6.87
C SER A 34 6.62 -6.42 7.09
N LEU A 35 7.73 -7.06 7.51
CA LEU A 35 9.03 -6.41 7.61
C LEU A 35 9.55 -5.92 6.25
N ILE A 36 9.42 -6.74 5.21
CA ILE A 36 9.80 -6.36 3.84
C ILE A 36 8.95 -5.17 3.37
N LEU A 37 7.64 -5.18 3.63
CA LEU A 37 6.74 -4.06 3.32
C LEU A 37 7.18 -2.77 4.03
N VAL A 38 7.52 -2.83 5.32
CA VAL A 38 8.04 -1.66 6.07
C VAL A 38 9.33 -1.14 5.43
N LEU A 39 10.25 -2.03 5.03
CA LEU A 39 11.50 -1.63 4.38
C LEU A 39 11.25 -0.98 3.01
N ILE A 40 10.38 -1.55 2.18
CA ILE A 40 10.05 -1.01 0.86
C ILE A 40 9.39 0.35 1.00
N PHE A 41 8.36 0.49 1.83
CA PHE A 41 7.64 1.75 1.97
C PHE A 41 8.42 2.80 2.78
N GLY A 42 9.24 2.36 3.73
CA GLY A 42 10.18 3.21 4.45
C GLY A 42 11.24 3.80 3.53
N THR A 43 11.86 2.99 2.66
CA THR A 43 12.83 3.50 1.67
C THR A 43 12.16 4.44 0.67
N LEU A 44 10.96 4.12 0.18
CA LEU A 44 10.16 5.00 -0.68
C LEU A 44 9.81 6.36 -0.05
N LEU A 45 9.79 6.45 1.28
CA LEU A 45 9.52 7.70 2.03
C LEU A 45 10.68 8.70 1.88
N PHE A 46 11.92 8.20 1.79
CA PHE A 46 13.13 9.01 1.61
C PHE A 46 13.51 9.17 0.14
N PHE A 47 13.34 8.12 -0.67
CA PHE A 47 13.69 8.11 -2.09
C PHE A 47 12.47 8.39 -2.97
N LYS A 48 12.38 9.62 -3.51
CA LYS A 48 11.30 10.07 -4.39
C LYS A 48 11.46 9.57 -5.83
N SER A 49 11.77 8.29 -6.01
CA SER A 49 11.84 7.67 -7.33
C SER A 49 10.42 7.43 -7.86
N GLU A 50 10.11 8.07 -8.97
CA GLU A 50 8.80 7.95 -9.64
C GLU A 50 8.59 6.51 -10.16
N VAL A 51 9.63 5.93 -10.76
CA VAL A 51 9.59 4.55 -11.29
C VAL A 51 9.37 3.54 -10.15
N ALA A 52 10.07 3.68 -9.02
CA ALA A 52 9.92 2.77 -7.89
C ALA A 52 8.51 2.85 -7.28
N ARG A 53 7.95 4.07 -7.16
CA ARG A 53 6.57 4.26 -6.70
C ARG A 53 5.56 3.57 -7.61
N MET A 54 5.70 3.75 -8.92
CA MET A 54 4.78 3.15 -9.90
C MET A 54 4.89 1.62 -9.87
N ALA A 55 6.11 1.07 -9.82
CA ALA A 55 6.34 -0.37 -9.76
C ALA A 55 5.73 -0.98 -8.50
N VAL A 56 6.04 -0.43 -7.32
CA VAL A 56 5.52 -0.93 -6.04
C VAL A 56 4.01 -0.72 -5.94
N GLY A 57 3.50 0.43 -6.37
CA GLY A 57 2.07 0.70 -6.43
C GLY A 57 1.33 -0.29 -7.33
N GLY A 58 1.90 -0.63 -8.49
CA GLY A 58 1.37 -1.65 -9.40
C GLY A 58 1.33 -3.05 -8.76
N ILE A 59 2.43 -3.48 -8.14
CA ILE A 59 2.50 -4.79 -7.45
C ILE A 59 1.44 -4.88 -6.35
N VAL A 60 1.30 -3.83 -5.55
CA VAL A 60 0.35 -3.81 -4.43
C VAL A 60 -1.09 -3.71 -4.92
N LEU A 61 -1.33 -3.02 -6.04
CA LEU A 61 -2.63 -3.02 -6.71
C LEU A 61 -3.03 -4.43 -7.17
N PHE A 62 -2.12 -5.16 -7.82
CA PHE A 62 -2.33 -6.56 -8.20
C PHE A 62 -2.60 -7.44 -6.96
N ALA A 63 -1.83 -7.24 -5.89
CA ALA A 63 -2.05 -7.96 -4.64
C ALA A 63 -3.44 -7.65 -4.05
N ALA A 64 -3.90 -6.39 -4.08
CA ALA A 64 -5.23 -6.01 -3.59
C ALA A 64 -6.35 -6.70 -4.37
N ILE A 65 -6.22 -6.82 -5.69
CA ILE A 65 -7.18 -7.55 -6.54
C ILE A 65 -7.15 -9.04 -6.19
N TYR A 66 -5.96 -9.63 -6.08
CA TYR A 66 -5.82 -11.03 -5.67
C TYR A 66 -6.45 -11.29 -4.29
N PHE A 67 -6.20 -10.43 -3.30
CA PHE A 67 -6.81 -10.55 -1.97
C PHE A 67 -8.34 -10.37 -1.99
N SER A 68 -8.89 -9.60 -2.93
CA SER A 68 -10.35 -9.51 -3.08
C SER A 68 -10.98 -10.82 -3.53
N LEU A 69 -10.29 -11.55 -4.42
CA LEU A 69 -10.72 -12.89 -4.86
C LEU A 69 -10.58 -13.89 -3.71
N ALA A 70 -9.46 -13.87 -2.99
CA ALA A 70 -9.25 -14.72 -1.83
C ALA A 70 -10.27 -14.46 -0.70
N LEU A 71 -10.64 -13.20 -0.48
CA LEU A 71 -11.67 -12.85 0.50
C LEU A 71 -13.05 -13.37 0.10
N ALA A 72 -13.39 -13.32 -1.20
CA ALA A 72 -14.65 -13.86 -1.69
C ALA A 72 -14.73 -15.38 -1.52
N ASP A 73 -13.62 -16.08 -1.76
CA ASP A 73 -13.50 -17.53 -1.59
C ASP A 73 -13.64 -17.92 -0.10
N GLU A 74 -12.87 -17.27 0.78
CA GLU A 74 -12.94 -17.50 2.23
C GLU A 74 -14.33 -17.16 2.81
N ALA A 75 -14.96 -16.08 2.34
CA ALA A 75 -16.30 -15.73 2.77
C ALA A 75 -17.33 -16.81 2.39
N ASN A 76 -17.17 -17.45 1.24
CA ASN A 76 -18.02 -18.55 0.80
C ASN A 76 -17.79 -19.81 1.65
N ASP A 77 -16.53 -20.11 1.99
CA ASP A 77 -16.18 -21.21 2.87
C ASP A 77 -16.73 -21.04 4.30
N VAL A 78 -16.69 -19.81 4.84
CA VAL A 78 -17.27 -19.51 6.15
C VAL A 78 -18.80 -19.69 6.14
N VAL A 79 -19.47 -19.25 5.09
CA VAL A 79 -20.93 -19.43 4.92
C VAL A 79 -21.27 -20.91 4.76
N SER A 80 -20.49 -21.67 3.98
CA SER A 80 -20.72 -23.11 3.78
C SER A 80 -20.48 -23.92 5.06
N ALA A 81 -19.58 -23.46 5.93
CA ALA A 81 -19.38 -23.98 7.28
C ALA A 81 -20.48 -23.55 8.29
N GLY A 82 -21.51 -22.84 7.85
CA GLY A 82 -22.65 -22.42 8.67
C GLY A 82 -22.34 -21.26 9.63
N LYS A 83 -21.26 -20.50 9.39
CA LYS A 83 -20.86 -19.36 10.22
C LYS A 83 -21.19 -18.04 9.53
N ASP A 84 -21.29 -16.98 10.32
CA ASP A 84 -21.50 -15.62 9.81
C ASP A 84 -20.20 -15.05 9.20
N SER A 85 -20.21 -14.73 7.91
CA SER A 85 -19.09 -14.12 7.18
C SER A 85 -19.15 -12.59 7.13
N THR A 86 -20.21 -11.97 7.66
CA THR A 86 -20.46 -10.52 7.54
C THR A 86 -19.29 -9.69 8.05
N THR A 87 -18.74 -10.04 9.22
CA THR A 87 -17.60 -9.32 9.81
C THR A 87 -16.33 -9.47 8.97
N LEU A 88 -16.08 -10.67 8.43
CA LEU A 88 -14.93 -10.95 7.58
C LEU A 88 -14.97 -10.10 6.30
N VAL A 89 -16.12 -10.09 5.62
CA VAL A 89 -16.31 -9.34 4.37
C VAL A 89 -16.22 -7.83 4.61
N LEU A 90 -16.83 -7.32 5.68
CA LEU A 90 -16.79 -5.88 5.98
C LEU A 90 -15.38 -5.40 6.31
N VAL A 91 -14.70 -6.08 7.25
CA VAL A 91 -13.36 -5.68 7.69
C VAL A 91 -12.35 -5.91 6.56
N GLY A 92 -12.34 -7.09 5.94
CA GLY A 92 -11.46 -7.41 4.82
C GLY A 92 -11.69 -6.50 3.62
N GLY A 93 -12.95 -6.28 3.24
CA GLY A 93 -13.33 -5.42 2.13
C GLY A 93 -12.93 -3.96 2.34
N PHE A 94 -13.06 -3.45 3.57
CA PHE A 94 -12.58 -2.10 3.92
C PHE A 94 -11.07 -1.97 3.74
N PHE A 95 -10.28 -2.89 4.31
CA PHE A 95 -8.82 -2.86 4.16
C PHE A 95 -8.36 -2.99 2.72
N ILE A 96 -8.99 -3.88 1.93
CA ILE A 96 -8.67 -4.06 0.51
C ILE A 96 -8.99 -2.79 -0.28
N THR A 97 -10.15 -2.18 -0.05
CA THR A 97 -10.58 -0.96 -0.75
C THR A 97 -9.64 0.22 -0.47
N VAL A 98 -9.27 0.44 0.79
CA VAL A 98 -8.32 1.51 1.15
C VAL A 98 -6.95 1.23 0.54
N THR A 99 -6.49 -0.02 0.58
CA THR A 99 -5.22 -0.45 -0.05
C THR A 99 -5.21 -0.23 -1.56
N PHE A 100 -6.33 -0.50 -2.23
CA PHE A 100 -6.51 -0.25 -3.66
C PHE A 100 -6.38 1.24 -3.99
N LEU A 101 -7.07 2.11 -3.23
CA LEU A 101 -6.99 3.57 -3.41
C LEU A 101 -5.57 4.12 -3.17
N MET A 102 -4.88 3.64 -2.13
CA MET A 102 -3.52 4.06 -1.81
C MET A 102 -2.51 3.58 -2.87
N SER A 103 -2.76 2.41 -3.48
CA SER A 103 -1.96 1.90 -4.59
C SER A 103 -2.11 2.77 -5.84
N ILE A 104 -3.34 3.20 -6.18
CA ILE A 104 -3.57 4.15 -7.28
C ILE A 104 -2.85 5.48 -7.04
N LEU A 105 -2.87 5.99 -5.81
CA LEU A 105 -2.15 7.22 -5.44
C LEU A 105 -0.63 7.13 -5.62
N LEU A 106 -0.04 5.94 -5.53
CA LEU A 106 1.37 5.70 -5.82
C LEU A 106 1.67 5.70 -7.32
N ILE A 107 0.77 5.11 -8.11
CA ILE A 107 0.90 4.98 -9.57
C ILE A 107 0.78 6.33 -10.26
N ILE A 108 -0.07 7.24 -9.76
CA ILE A 108 -0.24 8.55 -10.38
C ILE A 108 1.11 9.31 -10.37
N PRO A 109 1.59 9.77 -11.54
CA PRO A 109 2.86 10.47 -11.66
C PRO A 109 2.84 11.74 -10.80
N LEU A 110 3.94 11.94 -10.07
CA LEU A 110 4.15 13.17 -9.35
C LEU A 110 4.90 14.12 -10.27
N ASN A 111 4.23 15.18 -10.73
CA ASN A 111 4.88 16.31 -11.38
C ASN A 111 5.73 17.09 -10.36
N LEU A 112 6.80 16.46 -9.86
CA LEU A 112 7.81 17.08 -9.02
C LEU A 112 8.70 17.93 -9.93
N PRO A 113 9.01 19.19 -9.55
CA PRO A 113 10.01 19.95 -10.28
C PRO A 113 11.33 19.16 -10.25
N LYS A 114 11.82 18.76 -11.42
CA LYS A 114 13.13 18.13 -11.58
C LYS A 114 14.16 19.03 -10.88
N ARG A 115 14.94 18.48 -9.95
CA ARG A 115 16.05 19.24 -9.37
C ARG A 115 17.01 19.56 -10.51
N VAL A 116 17.06 20.83 -10.90
CA VAL A 116 18.03 21.34 -11.86
C VAL A 116 19.42 21.07 -11.26
N PRO A 117 20.37 20.47 -11.98
CA PRO A 117 21.70 20.24 -11.45
C PRO A 117 22.31 21.59 -11.04
N LEU A 118 22.73 21.70 -9.78
CA LEU A 118 23.38 22.89 -9.19
C LEU A 118 24.79 23.15 -9.76
N TYR A 119 25.23 22.37 -10.75
CA TYR A 119 26.51 22.53 -11.43
C TYR A 119 26.33 23.32 -12.73
N ASN A 120 26.04 24.60 -12.59
CA ASN A 120 26.32 25.58 -13.63
C ASN A 120 26.74 26.92 -13.01
N ARG A 121 27.58 26.85 -11.96
CA ARG A 121 28.42 28.00 -11.60
C ARG A 121 29.61 27.97 -12.55
N ARG A 122 29.56 28.87 -13.53
CA ARG A 122 30.68 29.24 -14.40
C ARG A 122 31.95 29.46 -13.59
#